data_AF-A0A4Q5R4G0-F1
#
_entry.id   AF-A0A4Q5R4G0-F1
#
_cell.length_a   1.000
_cell.length_b   1.000
_cell.length_c   1.000
_cell.angle_alpha   90.00
_cell.angle_beta   90.00
_cell.angle_gamma   90.00
#
_symmetry.space_group_name_H-M   'P 1'
#
loop_
_entity.id
_entity.type
_entity.pdbx_description
1 polymer ?
#
loop_
_entity_poly.entity_id
_entity_poly.type
_entity_poly.pdbx_seq_one_letter_code
_entity_poly.pdbx_strand_id
1 'polypeptide(L)'
;MPAARFSLFIRRFSSFCHLGSPAARRGWAGLAATAGLAALGSCAAVSSPQGGPRDRTAPRLVATSPDSAARNVKQQFIRLTFSEAVQVKDLPKNLLITPQLAPDNQYQLREDRNSVTLQFPKPLEPNTTYSFNFRKAIVDITESTPAKYQALSFSTGPTL
;
A
#
# COMPACT_ATOMS: atom_id res chain seq x y z
N MET A 1 14.74 50.66 -6.99
CA MET A 1 13.82 50.40 -5.85
C MET A 1 14.40 49.27 -5.01
N PRO A 2 14.61 49.46 -3.69
CA PRO A 2 15.43 48.62 -2.83
C PRO A 2 14.67 47.49 -2.11
N ALA A 3 15.44 46.44 -1.76
CA ALA A 3 15.46 45.61 -0.55
C ALA A 3 14.19 45.30 0.30
N ALA A 4 13.98 44.00 0.57
CA ALA A 4 13.62 43.36 1.86
C ALA A 4 13.47 41.84 1.61
N ARG A 5 14.26 40.88 2.09
CA ARG A 5 14.79 40.54 3.43
C ARG A 5 13.69 40.34 4.48
N PHE A 6 13.13 39.13 4.52
CA PHE A 6 12.35 38.66 5.66
C PHE A 6 13.11 37.55 6.40
N SER A 7 13.21 37.79 7.70
CA SER A 7 14.01 37.10 8.70
C SER A 7 13.16 36.11 9.50
N LEU A 8 13.86 35.08 10.01
CA LEU A 8 13.69 34.42 11.31
C LEU A 8 12.38 33.67 11.63
N PHE A 9 12.53 32.35 11.83
CA PHE A 9 11.75 31.56 12.78
C PHE A 9 12.72 30.60 13.51
N ILE A 10 13.37 31.03 14.59
CA ILE A 10 13.08 30.80 16.03
C ILE A 10 12.83 29.33 16.44
N ARG A 11 13.53 28.95 17.54
CA ARG A 11 13.32 27.86 18.53
C ARG A 11 14.15 26.61 18.23
N ARG A 12 15.45 26.54 18.58
CA ARG A 12 16.05 26.47 19.94
C ARG A 12 15.34 25.46 20.84
N PHE A 13 15.80 24.21 20.80
CA PHE A 13 15.46 23.17 21.76
C PHE A 13 16.60 23.00 22.77
N SER A 14 16.23 23.14 24.04
CA SER A 14 16.93 22.69 25.26
C SER A 14 17.49 21.27 25.09
N SER A 15 18.53 20.81 25.79
CA SER A 15 18.74 20.96 27.23
C SER A 15 20.17 20.51 27.54
N PHE A 16 20.93 21.37 28.21
CA PHE A 16 22.28 21.07 28.70
C PHE A 16 22.17 20.95 30.22
N CYS A 17 22.15 19.72 30.74
CA CYS A 17 22.26 19.47 32.17
C CYS A 17 23.72 19.19 32.50
N HIS A 18 24.39 20.22 33.01
CA HIS A 18 25.61 20.11 33.80
C HIS A 18 25.19 19.88 35.25
N LEU A 19 25.71 18.84 35.91
CA LEU A 19 25.98 18.88 37.35
C LEU A 19 27.04 17.84 37.68
N GLY A 20 28.16 18.30 38.24
CA GLY A 20 29.28 17.45 38.64
C GLY A 20 29.11 16.88 40.04
N SER A 21 30.00 15.95 40.40
CA SER A 21 30.52 15.77 41.76
C SER A 21 31.79 14.89 41.73
N PRO A 22 32.84 15.24 42.49
CA PRO A 22 34.04 14.43 42.67
C PRO A 22 33.99 13.61 43.97
N ALA A 23 35.08 12.88 44.20
CA ALA A 23 35.59 12.35 45.46
C ALA A 23 35.34 10.86 45.75
N ALA A 24 36.39 10.10 45.45
CA ALA A 24 36.74 8.84 46.09
C ALA A 24 36.98 9.01 47.61
N ARG A 25 36.69 7.96 48.40
CA ARG A 25 37.61 7.40 49.42
C ARG A 25 37.11 6.05 49.96
N ARG A 26 38.10 5.27 50.41
CA ARG A 26 38.14 3.82 50.67
C ARG A 26 37.45 3.41 51.99
N GLY A 27 37.07 2.14 52.06
CA GLY A 27 36.89 1.40 53.30
C GLY A 27 36.72 -0.10 53.04
N TRP A 28 37.82 -0.85 53.07
CA TRP A 28 37.85 -2.32 53.03
C TRP A 28 37.47 -2.88 54.40
N ALA A 29 36.54 -3.83 54.45
CA ALA A 29 36.51 -4.87 55.47
C ALA A 29 35.54 -5.99 55.07
N GLY A 30 35.99 -7.25 55.15
CA GLY A 30 35.09 -8.37 55.41
C GLY A 30 35.06 -9.51 54.38
N LEU A 31 36.08 -10.36 54.46
CA LEU A 31 36.01 -11.83 54.48
C LEU A 31 35.43 -12.61 53.28
N ALA A 32 36.33 -13.41 52.71
CA ALA A 32 36.12 -14.41 51.67
C ALA A 32 35.39 -15.67 52.17
N ALA A 33 34.56 -16.25 51.30
CA ALA A 33 34.40 -17.70 51.11
C ALA A 33 33.64 -17.97 49.81
N THR A 34 34.33 -18.51 48.81
CA THR A 34 33.80 -18.90 47.50
C THR A 34 33.13 -20.27 47.57
N ALA A 35 31.88 -20.37 47.14
CA ALA A 35 31.29 -21.61 46.61
C ALA A 35 30.24 -21.24 45.56
N GLY A 36 30.62 -21.39 44.29
CA GLY A 36 29.78 -21.07 43.14
C GLY A 36 28.58 -22.01 43.03
N LEU A 37 27.39 -21.42 42.95
CA LEU A 37 26.19 -22.11 42.47
C LEU A 37 25.97 -21.68 41.01
N ALA A 38 26.19 -22.65 40.13
CA ALA A 38 26.17 -22.50 38.69
C ALA A 38 24.77 -22.18 38.14
N ALA A 39 24.76 -21.19 37.24
CA ALA A 39 23.95 -21.09 36.03
C ALA A 39 22.53 -21.68 36.04
N LEU A 40 21.54 -20.82 36.29
CA LEU A 40 20.21 -20.93 35.68
C LEU A 40 19.87 -19.64 34.92
N GLY A 41 20.84 -19.17 34.13
CA GLY A 41 20.59 -18.21 33.06
C GLY A 41 20.02 -18.91 31.84
N SER A 42 18.82 -19.50 31.96
CA SER A 42 18.06 -19.88 30.77
C SER A 42 17.46 -18.61 30.18
N CYS A 43 18.30 -17.83 29.49
CA CYS A 43 17.83 -16.96 28.44
C CYS A 43 17.16 -17.87 27.41
N ALA A 44 15.84 -18.01 27.49
CA ALA A 44 15.07 -18.48 26.36
C ALA A 44 15.31 -17.47 25.24
N ALA A 45 16.17 -17.81 24.29
CA ALA A 45 16.37 -17.00 23.11
C ALA A 45 15.03 -16.90 22.41
N VAL A 46 14.43 -15.71 22.44
CA VAL A 46 13.24 -15.39 21.65
C VAL A 46 13.69 -15.39 20.20
N SER A 47 13.66 -16.57 19.58
CA SER A 47 13.76 -16.68 18.14
C SER A 47 12.43 -16.20 17.56
N SER A 48 12.51 -15.35 16.55
CA SER A 48 11.33 -14.98 15.77
C SER A 48 10.72 -16.25 15.17
N PRO A 49 9.38 -16.39 15.18
CA PRO A 49 8.76 -17.52 14.49
C PRO A 49 9.23 -17.52 13.04
N GLN A 50 9.83 -18.63 12.60
CA GLN A 50 10.08 -18.83 11.19
C GLN A 50 8.72 -18.89 10.51
N GLY A 51 8.42 -17.89 9.68
CA GLY A 51 7.17 -17.83 8.93
C GLY A 51 7.01 -19.08 8.05
N GLY A 52 5.76 -19.42 7.76
CA GLY A 52 5.44 -20.50 6.83
C GLY A 52 5.96 -20.23 5.41
N PRO A 53 5.80 -21.20 4.48
CA PRO A 53 6.17 -21.00 3.08
C PRO A 53 5.52 -19.73 2.51
N ARG A 54 6.26 -18.98 1.69
CA ARG A 54 5.71 -17.80 1.01
C ARG A 54 4.55 -18.19 0.11
N ASP A 55 3.50 -17.37 0.12
CA ASP A 55 2.42 -17.48 -0.86
C ASP A 55 2.94 -17.09 -2.25
N ARG A 56 2.46 -17.79 -3.27
CA ARG A 56 2.76 -17.52 -4.69
C ARG A 56 1.50 -17.58 -5.55
N THR A 57 0.34 -17.75 -4.94
CA THR A 57 -0.93 -17.78 -5.64
C THR A 57 -1.28 -16.36 -6.06
N ALA A 58 -1.74 -16.20 -7.30
CA ALA A 58 -2.09 -14.90 -7.85
C ALA A 58 -3.61 -14.71 -7.74
N PRO A 59 -4.07 -13.48 -7.45
CA PRO A 59 -5.50 -13.20 -7.36
C PRO A 59 -6.18 -13.49 -8.68
N ARG A 60 -7.19 -14.37 -8.63
CA ARG A 60 -7.99 -14.74 -9.79
C ARG A 60 -9.18 -13.80 -9.90
N LEU A 61 -9.42 -13.26 -11.09
CA LEU A 61 -10.65 -12.54 -11.36
C LEU A 61 -11.86 -13.48 -11.25
N VAL A 62 -12.83 -13.10 -10.44
CA VAL A 62 -14.08 -13.83 -10.20
C VAL A 62 -15.20 -13.25 -11.06
N ALA A 63 -15.33 -11.93 -11.11
CA ALA A 63 -16.40 -11.25 -11.84
C ALA A 63 -15.99 -9.84 -12.26
N THR A 64 -16.63 -9.31 -13.30
CA THR A 64 -16.54 -7.91 -13.70
C THR A 64 -17.95 -7.32 -13.79
N SER A 65 -18.07 -6.03 -13.47
CA SER A 65 -19.27 -5.24 -13.79
C SER A 65 -18.78 -3.96 -14.47
N PRO A 66 -19.10 -3.70 -15.75
CA PRO A 66 -19.84 -4.56 -16.66
C PRO A 66 -19.13 -5.89 -16.93
N ASP A 67 -19.88 -6.86 -17.44
CA ASP A 67 -19.32 -8.12 -17.95
C ASP A 67 -18.35 -7.84 -19.11
N SER A 68 -17.34 -8.71 -19.27
CA SER A 68 -16.46 -8.65 -20.42
C SER A 68 -17.24 -8.84 -21.72
N ALA A 69 -16.95 -8.01 -22.72
CA ALA A 69 -17.67 -7.91 -23.98
C ALA A 69 -19.16 -7.52 -23.86
N ALA A 70 -19.58 -6.93 -22.73
CA ALA A 70 -20.92 -6.37 -22.61
C ALA A 70 -21.15 -5.22 -23.61
N ARG A 71 -22.41 -5.03 -24.00
CA ARG A 71 -22.89 -3.99 -24.93
C ARG A 71 -23.96 -3.15 -24.27
N ASN A 72 -24.25 -1.98 -24.83
CA ASN A 72 -25.25 -1.04 -24.32
C ASN A 72 -25.05 -0.72 -22.83
N VAL A 73 -23.80 -0.67 -22.38
CA VAL A 73 -23.46 -0.40 -20.98
C VAL A 73 -23.81 1.05 -20.63
N LYS A 74 -24.63 1.23 -19.59
CA LYS A 74 -25.06 2.57 -19.10
C LYS A 74 -24.51 2.94 -17.72
N GLN A 75 -23.91 1.99 -17.01
CA GLN A 75 -23.37 2.23 -15.67
C GLN A 75 -22.11 3.11 -15.74
N GLN A 76 -21.92 3.93 -14.70
CA GLN A 76 -20.80 4.88 -14.59
C GLN A 76 -19.68 4.35 -13.70
N PHE A 77 -19.49 3.03 -13.67
CA PHE A 77 -18.38 2.42 -12.97
C PHE A 77 -17.94 1.14 -13.66
N ILE A 78 -16.69 0.77 -13.43
CA ILE A 78 -16.22 -0.59 -13.66
C ILE A 78 -15.75 -1.18 -12.34
N ARG A 79 -16.17 -2.40 -12.03
CA ARG A 79 -15.78 -3.13 -10.81
C ARG A 79 -15.20 -4.48 -11.19
N LEU A 80 -14.01 -4.76 -10.69
CA LEU A 80 -13.33 -6.05 -10.80
C LEU A 80 -13.37 -6.72 -9.42
N THR A 81 -13.84 -7.97 -9.37
CA THR A 81 -13.91 -8.77 -8.13
C THR A 81 -12.95 -9.93 -8.22
N PHE A 82 -12.20 -10.20 -7.16
CA PHE A 82 -11.13 -11.20 -7.11
C PHE A 82 -11.39 -12.27 -6.05
N SER A 83 -10.69 -13.41 -6.18
CA SER A 83 -10.80 -14.56 -5.28
C SER A 83 -10.25 -14.32 -3.88
N GLU A 84 -9.40 -13.31 -3.72
CA GLU A 84 -8.67 -13.01 -2.49
C GLU A 84 -8.51 -11.49 -2.31
N ALA A 85 -7.86 -11.09 -1.23
CA ALA A 85 -7.71 -9.68 -0.92
C ALA A 85 -6.67 -9.02 -1.84
N VAL A 86 -7.04 -7.89 -2.45
CA VAL A 86 -6.21 -7.19 -3.43
C VAL A 86 -6.02 -5.73 -3.06
N GLN A 87 -4.97 -5.14 -3.62
CA GLN A 87 -4.69 -3.71 -3.56
C GLN A 87 -4.21 -3.21 -4.93
N VAL A 88 -4.27 -1.90 -5.13
CA VAL A 88 -3.84 -1.25 -6.37
C VAL A 88 -2.48 -0.57 -6.19
N LYS A 89 -1.58 -0.76 -7.16
CA LYS A 89 -0.22 -0.22 -7.16
C LYS A 89 0.09 0.52 -8.46
N ASP A 90 0.57 1.76 -8.34
CA ASP A 90 1.00 2.59 -9.47
C ASP A 90 -0.04 2.64 -10.62
N LEU A 91 -1.35 2.75 -10.30
CA LEU A 91 -2.43 2.67 -11.29
C LEU A 91 -2.24 3.64 -12.46
N PRO A 92 -1.91 4.94 -12.28
CA PRO A 92 -1.76 5.85 -13.42
C PRO A 92 -0.66 5.43 -14.40
N LYS A 93 0.38 4.73 -13.92
CA LYS A 93 1.47 4.24 -14.77
C LYS A 93 1.14 2.95 -15.49
N ASN A 94 0.18 2.17 -14.96
CA ASN A 94 -0.14 0.82 -15.41
C ASN A 94 -1.47 0.72 -16.17
N LEU A 95 -2.46 1.56 -15.83
CA LEU A 95 -3.76 1.59 -16.49
C LEU A 95 -3.66 2.27 -17.86
N LEU A 96 -4.02 1.52 -18.90
CA LEU A 96 -4.19 2.02 -20.26
C LEU A 96 -5.67 1.98 -20.60
N ILE A 97 -6.21 3.10 -21.05
CA ILE A 97 -7.62 3.24 -21.43
C ILE A 97 -7.68 3.59 -22.91
N THR A 98 -8.51 2.87 -23.67
CA THR A 98 -8.71 3.10 -25.10
C THR A 98 -10.19 3.07 -25.42
N PRO A 99 -10.79 4.13 -26.00
CA PRO A 99 -10.18 5.46 -26.22
C PRO A 99 -9.85 6.17 -24.90
N GLN A 100 -9.08 7.26 -24.98
CA GLN A 100 -8.79 8.09 -23.81
C GLN A 100 -10.08 8.71 -23.26
N LEU A 101 -10.16 8.85 -21.94
CA LEU A 101 -11.31 9.52 -21.31
C LEU A 101 -11.25 11.03 -21.59
N ALA A 102 -12.43 11.65 -21.66
CA ALA A 102 -12.55 13.09 -21.72
C ALA A 102 -11.82 13.75 -20.51
N PRO A 103 -11.14 14.90 -20.69
CA PRO A 103 -10.39 15.56 -19.61
C PRO A 103 -11.24 15.89 -18.38
N ASP A 104 -12.54 16.12 -18.56
CA ASP A 104 -13.51 16.45 -17.53
C ASP A 104 -14.25 15.23 -16.94
N ASN A 105 -13.88 14.00 -17.34
CA ASN A 105 -14.47 12.75 -16.86
C ASN A 105 -13.39 11.73 -16.43
N GLN A 106 -12.42 12.19 -15.65
CA GLN A 106 -11.40 11.32 -15.06
C GLN A 106 -12.02 10.36 -14.03
N TYR A 107 -11.47 9.15 -13.95
CA TYR A 107 -11.95 8.13 -13.02
C TYR A 107 -11.57 8.44 -11.56
N GLN A 108 -12.37 7.93 -10.64
CA GLN A 108 -12.09 7.89 -9.21
C GLN A 108 -11.89 6.44 -8.78
N LEU A 109 -10.75 6.15 -8.15
CA LEU A 109 -10.44 4.81 -7.66
C LEU A 109 -11.11 4.56 -6.30
N ARG A 110 -11.77 3.41 -6.16
CA ARG A 110 -12.19 2.84 -4.87
C ARG A 110 -11.68 1.41 -4.74
N GLU A 111 -11.08 1.12 -3.60
CA GLU A 111 -10.56 -0.20 -3.27
C GLU A 111 -11.37 -0.77 -2.10
N ASP A 112 -11.87 -1.99 -2.27
CA ASP A 112 -12.42 -2.81 -1.20
C ASP A 112 -11.58 -4.08 -1.08
N ARG A 113 -11.77 -4.82 0.02
CA ARG A 113 -10.96 -6.01 0.34
C ARG A 113 -10.67 -6.91 -0.86
N ASN A 114 -11.69 -7.30 -1.62
CA ASN A 114 -11.58 -8.23 -2.75
C ASN A 114 -11.99 -7.58 -4.08
N SER A 115 -12.05 -6.25 -4.16
CA SER A 115 -12.50 -5.58 -5.39
C SER A 115 -11.88 -4.22 -5.62
N VAL A 116 -11.73 -3.90 -6.90
CA VAL A 116 -11.26 -2.60 -7.37
C VAL A 116 -12.35 -2.00 -8.25
N THR A 117 -12.75 -0.77 -7.94
CA THR A 117 -13.78 -0.05 -8.68
C THR A 117 -13.21 1.26 -9.23
N LEU A 118 -13.34 1.51 -10.53
CA LEU A 118 -13.16 2.84 -11.09
C LEU A 118 -14.55 3.45 -11.30
N GLN A 119 -14.79 4.62 -10.71
CA GLN A 119 -16.05 5.36 -10.84
C GLN A 119 -15.88 6.58 -11.73
N PHE A 120 -16.85 6.86 -12.58
CA PHE A 120 -16.83 7.99 -13.51
C PHE A 120 -17.85 9.05 -13.07
N PRO A 121 -17.44 10.31 -12.84
CA PRO A 121 -18.34 11.39 -12.45
C PRO A 121 -19.47 11.64 -13.47
N LYS A 122 -19.20 11.42 -14.76
CA LYS A 122 -20.15 11.58 -15.86
C LYS A 122 -20.29 10.29 -16.66
N PRO A 123 -21.37 10.10 -17.43
CA PRO A 123 -21.51 8.98 -18.33
C PRO A 123 -20.31 8.87 -19.29
N LEU A 124 -19.92 7.64 -19.61
CA LEU A 124 -18.96 7.38 -20.68
C LEU A 124 -19.56 7.78 -22.04
N GLU A 125 -18.71 8.02 -23.04
CA GLU A 125 -19.18 8.44 -24.36
C GLU A 125 -20.11 7.38 -24.97
N PRO A 126 -21.23 7.79 -25.58
CA PRO A 126 -22.18 6.86 -26.17
C PRO A 126 -21.60 6.24 -27.45
N ASN A 127 -22.00 5.00 -27.75
CA ASN A 127 -21.58 4.27 -28.94
C ASN A 127 -20.05 4.04 -29.05
N THR A 128 -19.40 3.86 -27.90
CA THR A 128 -17.95 3.73 -27.81
C THR A 128 -17.58 2.40 -27.15
N THR A 129 -16.68 1.65 -27.81
CA THR A 129 -16.03 0.48 -27.22
C THR A 129 -14.83 0.94 -26.40
N TYR A 130 -14.88 0.70 -25.10
CA TYR A 130 -13.79 0.97 -24.19
C TYR A 130 -13.01 -0.31 -23.88
N SER A 131 -11.69 -0.16 -23.75
CA SER A 131 -10.76 -1.17 -23.25
C SER A 131 -9.93 -0.58 -22.11
N PHE A 132 -9.95 -1.24 -20.97
CA PHE A 132 -9.21 -0.88 -19.76
C PHE A 132 -8.19 -1.98 -19.50
N ASN A 133 -6.90 -1.69 -19.71
CA ASN A 133 -5.80 -2.61 -19.44
C ASN A 133 -5.04 -2.18 -18.17
N PHE A 134 -5.15 -2.97 -17.11
CA PHE A 134 -4.58 -2.73 -15.79
C PHE A 134 -3.12 -3.15 -15.67
N ARG A 135 -2.55 -3.86 -16.66
CA ARG A 135 -1.19 -4.43 -16.62
C ARG A 135 -0.89 -5.11 -15.27
N LYS A 136 0.03 -4.56 -14.47
CA LYS A 136 0.45 -5.08 -13.16
C LYS A 136 -0.10 -4.25 -11.99
N ALA A 137 -1.14 -3.46 -12.22
CA ALA A 137 -1.65 -2.54 -11.20
C ALA A 137 -2.37 -3.23 -10.05
N ILE A 138 -2.97 -4.40 -10.27
CA ILE A 138 -3.75 -5.09 -9.25
C ILE A 138 -2.91 -6.25 -8.73
N VAL A 139 -2.63 -6.25 -7.43
CA VAL A 139 -1.77 -7.22 -6.76
C VAL A 139 -2.46 -7.74 -5.49
N ASP A 140 -2.07 -8.91 -4.98
CA ASP A 140 -2.50 -9.33 -3.65
C ASP A 140 -1.84 -8.46 -2.55
N ILE A 141 -2.44 -8.48 -1.36
CA ILE A 141 -1.98 -7.67 -0.22
C ILE A 141 -0.77 -8.26 0.51
N THR A 142 -0.42 -9.54 0.29
CA THR A 142 0.57 -10.26 1.09
C THR A 142 1.96 -10.24 0.46
N GLU A 143 2.08 -10.70 -0.79
CA GLU A 143 3.36 -10.82 -1.51
C GLU A 143 3.43 -9.88 -2.73
N SER A 144 2.40 -9.07 -2.98
CA SER A 144 2.31 -8.14 -4.13
C SER A 144 2.45 -8.84 -5.51
N THR A 145 1.99 -10.08 -5.59
CA THR A 145 1.83 -10.89 -6.79
C THR A 145 0.74 -10.29 -7.69
N PRO A 146 1.06 -9.93 -8.95
CA PRO A 146 0.08 -9.37 -9.87
C PRO A 146 -1.03 -10.34 -10.25
N ALA A 147 -2.25 -9.82 -10.38
CA ALA A 147 -3.37 -10.55 -10.96
C ALA A 147 -3.07 -10.95 -12.41
N LYS A 148 -3.52 -12.15 -12.80
CA LYS A 148 -3.33 -12.64 -14.19
C LYS A 148 -4.24 -11.94 -15.21
N TYR A 149 -5.40 -11.44 -14.76
CA TYR A 149 -6.35 -10.73 -15.60
C TYR A 149 -5.90 -9.28 -15.81
N GLN A 150 -5.72 -8.89 -17.07
CA GLN A 150 -5.09 -7.62 -17.41
C GLN A 150 -6.01 -6.64 -18.11
N ALA A 151 -7.09 -7.07 -18.79
CA ALA A 151 -7.88 -6.18 -19.61
C ALA A 151 -9.38 -6.48 -19.57
N LEU A 152 -10.20 -5.43 -19.46
CA LEU A 152 -11.65 -5.47 -19.59
C LEU A 152 -12.06 -4.62 -20.80
N SER A 153 -12.90 -5.17 -21.67
CA SER A 153 -13.48 -4.42 -22.79
C SER A 153 -15.00 -4.53 -22.81
N PHE A 154 -15.69 -3.44 -23.09
CA PHE A 154 -17.15 -3.35 -23.20
C PHE A 154 -17.54 -2.17 -24.09
N SER A 155 -18.79 -2.13 -24.52
CA SER A 155 -19.32 -1.05 -25.35
C SER A 155 -20.52 -0.36 -24.71
N THR A 156 -20.55 0.97 -24.78
CA THR A 156 -21.74 1.77 -24.46
C THR A 156 -22.77 1.74 -25.58
N GLY A 157 -22.38 1.26 -26.77
CA GLY A 157 -23.24 1.10 -27.95
C GLY A 157 -23.69 -0.35 -28.21
N PRO A 158 -24.40 -0.57 -29.32
CA PRO A 158 -24.93 -1.88 -29.69
C PRO A 158 -23.87 -2.84 -30.26
N THR A 159 -22.69 -2.35 -30.62
CA THR A 159 -21.60 -3.11 -31.26
C THR A 159 -20.34 -3.05 -30.41
N LEU A 160 -19.55 -4.13 -30.44
CA LEU A 160 -18.26 -4.21 -29.78
C LEU A 160 -17.12 -4.00 -30.77
#